data_AF-B9FQJ2-F1
#
_entry.id   AF-B9FQJ2-F1
#
_cell.length_a   1.000
_cell.length_b   1.000
_cell.length_c   1.000
_cell.angle_alpha   90.00
_cell.angle_beta   90.00
_cell.angle_gamma   90.00
#
_symmetry.space_group_name_H-M   'P 1'
#
loop_
_entity.id
_entity.type
_entity.pdbx_description
1 polymer ?
#
loop_
_entity_poly.entity_id
_entity_poly.type
_entity_poly.pdbx_seq_one_letter_code
_entity_poly.pdbx_strand_id
1 'polypeptide(L)'
;MAGVAALQGAMASLSISAPGAASTSSFWGHPLSTFAAAPAGVKFMIKTCPIQMRLKRWERKKCKPNSLPVLHKMHVRIGDTVQVIAGREKGKVGEVTRLFKHNSTVIVKDLNLKSKHKKGTEDEPGEIVMIEGPIHSSNVMLYSKEKNVASRVGHKFLEDGTKVRYLVKTGEIIDSAENWVKVFKEGSSE
;
A
#
# COMPACT_ATOMS: atom_id res chain seq x y z
N MET A 1 -30.57 -4.86 -67.65
CA MET A 1 -31.86 -4.74 -68.33
C MET A 1 -32.97 -4.78 -67.28
N ALA A 2 -33.80 -3.73 -67.24
CA ALA A 2 -35.11 -3.56 -66.56
C ALA A 2 -35.20 -3.93 -65.04
N GLY A 3 -35.58 -3.09 -64.08
CA GLY A 3 -36.30 -1.81 -64.09
C GLY A 3 -37.81 -2.01 -64.05
N VAL A 4 -38.46 -1.90 -62.88
CA VAL A 4 -39.84 -1.35 -62.70
C VAL A 4 -40.01 -0.82 -61.26
N ALA A 5 -40.53 0.41 -61.18
CA ALA A 5 -41.02 1.10 -60.00
C ALA A 5 -42.56 1.20 -60.03
N ALA A 6 -43.21 1.31 -58.88
CA ALA A 6 -44.50 2.02 -58.67
C ALA A 6 -44.72 2.17 -57.15
N LEU A 7 -44.76 3.35 -56.52
CA LEU A 7 -45.72 4.48 -56.53
C LEU A 7 -47.12 4.20 -55.92
N GLN A 8 -47.38 4.96 -54.83
CA GLN A 8 -48.52 5.89 -54.64
C GLN A 8 -49.64 5.57 -53.62
N GLY A 9 -49.74 6.50 -52.63
CA GLY A 9 -50.97 7.18 -52.20
C GLY A 9 -51.64 6.68 -50.90
N ALA A 10 -52.40 7.45 -50.12
CA ALA A 10 -52.52 8.88 -49.83
C ALA A 10 -53.57 9.02 -48.69
N MET A 11 -53.33 9.94 -47.75
CA MET A 11 -54.23 10.82 -46.97
C MET A 11 -55.73 10.52 -46.80
N ALA A 12 -56.23 10.64 -45.55
CA ALA A 12 -57.42 11.41 -45.11
C ALA A 12 -57.67 11.16 -43.60
N SER A 13 -57.35 12.09 -42.69
CA SER A 13 -58.24 13.10 -42.07
C SER A 13 -59.51 12.54 -41.41
N LEU A 14 -59.72 12.83 -40.12
CA LEU A 14 -60.92 13.53 -39.61
C LEU A 14 -60.77 13.82 -38.10
N SER A 15 -60.65 15.10 -37.80
CA SER A 15 -60.83 15.71 -36.47
C SER A 15 -62.31 15.99 -36.25
N ILE A 16 -62.87 15.57 -35.11
CA ILE A 16 -64.13 16.07 -34.58
C ILE A 16 -63.92 16.44 -33.10
N SER A 17 -64.06 17.72 -32.81
CA SER A 17 -64.21 18.31 -31.49
C SER A 17 -65.69 18.33 -31.11
N ALA A 18 -65.99 18.07 -29.83
CA ALA A 18 -67.28 18.38 -29.22
C ALA A 18 -67.14 18.56 -27.69
N PRO A 19 -68.03 19.33 -27.05
CA PRO A 19 -67.70 20.23 -25.93
C PRO A 19 -68.19 19.73 -24.56
N GLY A 20 -67.75 20.43 -23.51
CA GLY A 20 -68.09 20.13 -22.12
C GLY A 20 -69.51 20.54 -21.70
N ALA A 21 -69.98 19.90 -20.63
CA ALA A 21 -71.04 20.37 -19.74
C ALA A 21 -70.88 19.69 -18.35
N ALA A 22 -71.32 20.41 -17.33
CA ALA A 22 -71.00 20.22 -15.93
C ALA A 22 -71.94 19.27 -15.16
N SER A 23 -71.47 18.90 -13.96
CA SER A 23 -72.19 18.46 -12.75
C SER A 23 -72.73 17.03 -12.69
N THR A 24 -72.25 16.25 -11.72
CA THR A 24 -73.05 15.75 -10.57
C THR A 24 -72.22 14.85 -9.64
N SER A 25 -72.43 15.08 -8.34
CA SER A 25 -72.28 14.17 -7.19
C SER A 25 -71.03 13.28 -7.02
N SER A 26 -70.34 13.55 -5.91
CA SER A 26 -69.70 12.60 -4.99
C SER A 26 -70.07 11.13 -5.17
N PHE A 27 -69.08 10.23 -5.09
CA PHE A 27 -69.04 9.06 -4.18
C PHE A 27 -67.94 8.06 -4.62
N TRP A 28 -66.89 7.95 -3.79
CA TRP A 28 -65.94 6.83 -3.67
C TRP A 28 -64.78 6.68 -4.66
N GLY A 29 -63.57 6.61 -4.08
CA GLY A 29 -62.40 5.97 -4.68
C GLY A 29 -61.29 6.94 -5.11
N HIS A 30 -60.33 7.21 -4.23
CA HIS A 30 -59.02 7.69 -4.67
C HIS A 30 -58.38 6.58 -5.52
N PRO A 31 -58.04 6.80 -6.80
CA PRO A 31 -57.14 5.90 -7.49
C PRO A 31 -55.78 6.00 -6.83
N LEU A 32 -55.19 4.85 -6.48
CA LEU A 32 -53.79 4.73 -6.06
C LEU A 32 -52.93 5.64 -6.94
N SER A 33 -52.34 6.67 -6.32
CA SER A 33 -51.26 7.42 -6.95
C SER A 33 -50.18 6.41 -7.31
N THR A 34 -49.93 6.27 -8.61
CA THR A 34 -48.75 5.59 -9.12
C THR A 34 -47.53 6.18 -8.43
N PHE A 35 -46.85 5.35 -7.64
CA PHE A 35 -45.52 5.67 -7.13
C PHE A 35 -44.65 6.01 -8.34
N ALA A 36 -44.35 7.30 -8.51
CA ALA A 36 -43.34 7.74 -9.46
C ALA A 36 -42.03 7.06 -9.08
N ALA A 37 -41.50 6.24 -9.99
CA ALA A 37 -40.18 5.64 -9.86
C ALA A 37 -39.17 6.78 -9.67
N ALA A 38 -38.52 6.81 -8.49
CA ALA A 38 -37.44 7.74 -8.22
C ALA A 38 -36.32 7.55 -9.28
N PRO A 39 -35.67 8.63 -9.75
CA PRO A 39 -34.61 8.52 -10.74
C PRO A 39 -33.45 7.69 -10.18
N ALA A 40 -33.17 6.58 -10.85
CA ALA A 40 -31.96 5.78 -10.65
C ALA A 40 -30.74 6.63 -11.03
N GLY A 41 -30.09 7.24 -10.04
CA GLY A 41 -28.95 8.12 -10.31
C GLY A 41 -28.15 8.60 -9.12
N VAL A 42 -28.42 8.15 -7.89
CA VAL A 42 -27.53 8.45 -6.76
C VAL A 42 -26.41 7.42 -6.78
N LYS A 43 -25.29 7.77 -7.41
CA LYS A 43 -24.02 7.07 -7.19
C LYS A 43 -23.69 7.20 -5.70
N PHE A 44 -24.11 6.23 -4.90
CA PHE A 44 -23.53 6.01 -3.59
C PHE A 44 -22.05 5.74 -3.86
N MET A 45 -21.24 6.78 -3.66
CA MET A 45 -19.80 6.63 -3.60
C MET A 45 -19.55 5.83 -2.32
N ILE A 46 -19.58 4.50 -2.46
CA ILE A 46 -19.22 3.58 -1.40
C ILE A 46 -17.75 3.90 -1.14
N LYS A 47 -17.51 4.81 -0.19
CA LYS A 47 -16.21 4.98 0.43
C LYS A 47 -15.96 3.64 1.10
N THR A 48 -15.38 2.70 0.36
CA THR A 48 -14.84 1.49 0.96
C THR A 48 -13.78 2.02 1.90
N CYS A 49 -14.11 2.14 3.18
CA CYS A 49 -13.12 2.40 4.20
C CYS A 49 -12.13 1.25 4.05
N PRO A 50 -10.90 1.47 3.56
CA PRO A 50 -9.92 0.43 3.73
C PRO A 50 -9.89 0.19 5.23
N ILE A 51 -10.01 -1.07 5.66
CA ILE A 51 -9.68 -1.45 7.04
C ILE A 51 -8.16 -1.27 7.12
N GLN A 52 -7.73 -0.01 7.20
CA GLN A 52 -6.42 0.35 7.68
C GLN A 52 -6.50 -0.03 9.14
N MET A 53 -5.73 -1.04 9.54
CA MET A 53 -5.54 -1.35 10.95
C MET A 53 -5.06 -0.05 11.60
N ARG A 54 -5.98 0.64 12.27
CA ARG A 54 -5.70 1.88 12.97
C ARG A 54 -4.88 1.46 14.16
N LEU A 55 -3.63 1.93 14.23
CA LEU A 55 -2.78 1.73 15.41
C LEU A 55 -3.59 2.07 16.67
N LYS A 56 -3.51 1.20 17.68
CA LYS A 56 -4.12 1.47 18.98
C LYS A 56 -3.60 2.81 19.48
N ARG A 57 -4.46 3.58 20.16
CA ARG A 57 -4.13 4.97 20.57
C ARG A 57 -2.82 5.06 21.35
N TRP A 58 -2.54 4.06 22.20
CA TRP A 58 -1.33 3.96 23.03
C TRP A 58 -0.09 3.39 22.32
N GLU A 59 -0.23 2.79 21.13
CA GLU A 59 0.88 2.25 20.32
C GLU A 59 1.40 3.29 19.31
N ARG A 60 0.89 4.52 19.35
CA ARG A 60 1.36 5.61 18.50
C ARG A 60 2.80 5.98 18.85
N LYS A 61 3.50 6.56 17.87
CA LYS A 61 4.88 7.04 18.03
C LYS A 61 4.95 8.02 19.20
N LYS A 62 5.92 7.82 20.09
CA LYS A 62 6.22 8.78 21.16
C LYS A 62 6.78 10.04 20.52
N CYS A 63 6.27 11.20 20.94
CA CYS A 63 6.71 12.50 20.45
C CYS A 63 7.43 13.29 21.54
N LYS A 64 8.38 14.12 21.11
CA LYS A 64 9.05 15.15 21.91
C LYS A 64 8.12 16.37 22.10
N PRO A 65 8.46 17.32 22.99
CA PRO A 65 7.70 18.55 23.15
C PRO A 65 7.55 19.37 21.87
N ASN A 66 8.53 19.33 20.97
CA ASN A 66 8.49 19.98 19.66
C ASN A 66 7.75 19.15 18.58
N SER A 67 6.88 18.23 18.97
CA SER A 67 6.09 17.32 18.12
C SER A 67 6.86 16.26 17.31
N LEU A 68 8.20 16.31 17.24
CA LEU A 68 9.00 15.33 16.52
C LEU A 68 8.96 13.94 17.19
N PRO A 69 9.01 12.83 16.43
CA PRO A 69 9.07 11.51 17.02
C PRO A 69 10.40 11.27 17.75
N VAL A 70 10.34 10.49 18.82
CA VAL A 70 11.53 9.96 19.49
C VAL A 70 12.14 8.87 18.62
N LEU A 71 13.41 9.00 18.28
CA LEU A 71 14.14 8.04 17.44
C LEU A 71 15.15 7.28 18.27
N HIS A 72 15.25 5.98 18.01
CA HIS A 72 16.19 5.08 18.66
C HIS A 72 17.48 5.01 17.85
N LYS A 73 18.63 4.94 18.55
CA LYS A 73 19.93 4.69 17.93
C LYS A 73 20.06 3.20 17.63
N MET A 74 20.38 2.84 16.39
CA MET A 74 20.55 1.45 15.95
C MET A 74 21.97 1.21 15.45
N HIS A 75 22.44 -0.04 15.51
CA HIS A 75 23.77 -0.44 15.03
C HIS A 75 23.85 -0.79 13.55
N VAL A 76 22.71 -0.93 12.87
CA VAL A 76 22.59 -1.38 11.47
C VAL A 76 22.22 -0.22 10.54
N ARG A 77 22.71 -0.28 9.30
CA ARG A 77 22.43 0.67 8.19
C ARG A 77 21.75 -0.06 7.01
N ILE A 78 21.23 0.72 6.07
CA ILE A 78 20.62 0.18 4.83
C ILE A 78 21.76 -0.37 3.96
N GLY A 79 21.55 -1.54 3.34
CA GLY A 79 22.56 -2.24 2.56
C GLY A 79 23.55 -3.08 3.39
N ASP A 80 23.45 -3.07 4.72
CA ASP A 80 24.25 -3.99 5.55
C ASP A 80 23.76 -5.43 5.34
N THR A 81 24.69 -6.38 5.24
CA THR A 81 24.39 -7.82 5.29
C THR A 81 24.31 -8.29 6.74
N VAL A 82 23.20 -8.93 7.10
CA VAL A 82 22.91 -9.35 8.46
C VAL A 82 22.48 -10.80 8.54
N GLN A 83 22.80 -11.44 9.66
CA GLN A 83 22.29 -12.76 10.04
C GLN A 83 21.28 -12.62 11.18
N VAL A 84 20.18 -13.36 11.10
CA VAL A 84 19.17 -13.42 12.16
C VAL A 84 19.63 -14.33 13.30
N ILE A 85 19.71 -13.78 14.52
CA ILE A 85 20.16 -14.48 15.74
C ILE A 85 19.01 -15.27 16.37
N ALA A 86 17.82 -14.66 16.41
CA ALA A 86 16.67 -15.16 17.16
C ALA A 86 15.35 -14.91 16.40
N GLY A 87 14.39 -15.80 16.63
CA GLY A 87 13.07 -15.79 15.96
C GLY A 87 12.91 -16.94 14.97
N ARG A 88 11.83 -16.88 14.18
CA ARG A 88 11.46 -17.94 13.21
C ARG A 88 12.51 -18.13 12.12
N GLU A 89 13.13 -17.04 11.68
CA GLU A 89 14.10 -17.02 10.57
C GLU A 89 15.56 -17.15 11.04
N LYS A 90 15.79 -17.78 12.20
CA LYS A 90 17.12 -17.90 12.81
C LYS A 90 18.14 -18.56 11.85
N GLY A 91 19.34 -17.99 11.79
CA GLY A 91 20.48 -18.50 11.03
C GLY A 91 20.53 -18.04 9.57
N LYS A 92 19.40 -17.56 9.02
CA LYS A 92 19.36 -17.02 7.66
C LYS A 92 20.09 -15.68 7.57
N VAL A 93 20.69 -15.43 6.42
CA VAL A 93 21.44 -14.22 6.08
C VAL A 93 20.67 -13.46 5.01
N GLY A 94 20.64 -12.13 5.11
CA GLY A 94 20.02 -11.27 4.10
C GLY A 94 20.51 -9.83 4.19
N GLU A 95 20.13 -9.02 3.22
CA GLU A 95 20.51 -7.60 3.14
C GLU A 95 19.37 -6.70 3.64
N VAL A 96 19.71 -5.61 4.30
CA VAL A 96 18.72 -4.70 4.89
C VAL A 96 18.19 -3.72 3.84
N THR A 97 16.90 -3.84 3.51
CA THR A 97 16.21 -2.96 2.56
C THR A 97 15.78 -1.65 3.21
N ARG A 98 15.10 -1.73 4.37
CA ARG A 98 14.49 -0.56 5.02
C ARG A 98 14.68 -0.58 6.53
N LEU A 99 14.75 0.61 7.13
CA LEU A 99 14.98 0.81 8.56
C LEU A 99 13.92 1.72 9.19
N PHE A 100 13.32 1.28 10.30
CA PHE A 100 12.35 2.06 11.06
C PHE A 100 12.89 2.42 12.45
N LYS A 101 13.52 3.59 12.56
CA LYS A 101 14.18 4.09 13.79
C LYS A 101 13.23 4.34 14.97
N HIS A 102 11.92 4.52 14.73
CA HIS A 102 10.95 4.79 15.81
C HIS A 102 10.57 3.51 16.57
N ASN A 103 10.57 2.35 15.90
CA ASN A 103 10.27 1.05 16.51
C ASN A 103 11.52 0.19 16.69
N SER A 104 12.69 0.66 16.24
CA SER A 104 13.94 -0.12 16.22
C SER A 104 13.84 -1.42 15.41
N THR A 105 13.09 -1.40 14.31
CA THR A 105 12.86 -2.56 13.43
C THR A 105 13.46 -2.38 12.05
N VAL A 106 13.83 -3.48 11.42
CA VAL A 106 14.49 -3.56 10.11
C VAL A 106 13.69 -4.48 9.18
N ILE A 107 13.69 -4.20 7.88
CA ILE A 107 13.20 -5.13 6.85
C ILE A 107 14.43 -5.70 6.15
N VAL A 108 14.46 -7.02 6.02
CA VAL A 108 15.57 -7.77 5.40
C VAL A 108 15.00 -8.49 4.17
N LYS A 109 15.73 -8.43 3.05
CA LYS A 109 15.33 -9.05 1.78
C LYS A 109 15.02 -10.55 1.98
N ASP A 110 13.90 -11.00 1.42
CA ASP A 110 13.42 -12.40 1.41
C ASP A 110 13.20 -13.06 2.79
N LEU A 111 13.20 -12.28 3.88
CA LEU A 111 12.98 -12.79 5.24
C LEU A 111 11.63 -12.34 5.82
N ASN A 112 11.08 -13.19 6.70
CA ASN A 112 9.83 -12.93 7.43
C ASN A 112 8.67 -12.59 6.48
N LEU A 113 8.55 -13.37 5.40
CA LEU A 113 7.53 -13.19 4.37
C LEU A 113 6.13 -13.44 4.94
N LYS A 114 5.19 -12.58 4.55
CA LYS A 114 3.78 -12.64 4.93
C LYS A 114 2.93 -12.55 3.68
N SER A 115 1.95 -13.44 3.54
CA SER A 115 0.96 -13.35 2.48
C SER A 115 -0.01 -12.22 2.79
N LYS A 116 -0.14 -11.29 1.84
CA LYS A 116 -1.11 -10.19 1.89
C LYS A 116 -2.03 -10.28 0.69
N HIS A 117 -3.32 -10.43 0.98
CA HIS A 117 -4.36 -10.31 -0.04
C HIS A 117 -4.48 -8.83 -0.44
N LYS A 118 -4.03 -8.49 -1.64
CA LYS A 118 -4.19 -7.17 -2.25
C LYS A 118 -5.54 -7.17 -2.97
N LYS A 119 -6.45 -6.29 -2.54
CA LYS A 119 -7.70 -6.08 -3.28
C LYS A 119 -7.37 -5.53 -4.66
N GLY A 120 -8.07 -6.02 -5.68
CA GLY A 120 -7.97 -5.47 -7.04
C GLY A 120 -8.39 -4.00 -7.07
N THR A 121 -7.84 -3.28 -8.04
CA THR A 121 -8.24 -1.91 -8.41
C THR A 121 -9.02 -1.99 -9.73
N GLU A 122 -9.54 -0.88 -10.25
CA GLU A 122 -10.29 -0.86 -11.52
C GLU A 122 -9.47 -1.45 -12.68
N ASP A 123 -8.14 -1.27 -12.66
CA ASP A 123 -7.23 -1.71 -13.72
C ASP A 123 -6.56 -3.08 -13.45
N GLU A 124 -6.51 -3.55 -12.20
CA GLU A 124 -5.74 -4.72 -11.79
C GLU A 124 -6.60 -5.72 -10.99
N PRO A 125 -6.59 -7.03 -11.33
CA PRO A 125 -7.28 -8.04 -10.53
C PRO A 125 -6.66 -8.17 -9.13
N GLY A 126 -7.43 -8.76 -8.20
CA GLY A 126 -6.92 -9.05 -6.86
C GLY A 126 -5.84 -10.14 -6.88
N GLU A 127 -4.80 -9.97 -6.07
CA GLU A 127 -3.64 -10.88 -6.03
C GLU A 127 -3.21 -11.18 -4.59
N ILE A 128 -2.63 -12.35 -4.36
CA ILE A 128 -1.96 -12.73 -3.11
C ILE A 128 -0.48 -12.38 -3.25
N VAL A 129 -0.08 -11.25 -2.67
CA VAL A 129 1.30 -10.76 -2.71
C VAL A 129 2.07 -11.22 -1.48
N MET A 130 3.30 -11.69 -1.68
CA MET A 130 4.23 -11.97 -0.58
C MET A 130 5.00 -10.70 -0.22
N ILE A 131 4.88 -10.25 1.02
CA ILE A 131 5.54 -9.02 1.49
C ILE A 131 6.47 -9.34 2.66
N GLU A 132 7.64 -8.72 2.67
CA GLU A 132 8.61 -8.80 3.74
C GLU A 132 8.11 -8.10 5.02
N GLY A 133 8.19 -8.81 6.15
CA GLY A 133 7.79 -8.32 7.45
C GLY A 133 8.97 -7.71 8.24
N PRO A 134 8.74 -6.70 9.09
CA PRO A 134 9.79 -6.14 9.93
C PRO A 134 10.28 -7.13 11.00
N ILE A 135 11.58 -7.12 11.27
CA ILE A 135 12.29 -7.85 12.32
C ILE A 135 12.90 -6.83 13.29
N HIS A 136 12.93 -7.12 14.59
CA HIS A 136 13.54 -6.21 15.57
C HIS A 136 15.07 -6.18 15.42
N SER A 137 15.67 -4.99 15.52
CA SER A 137 17.12 -4.79 15.31
C SER A 137 18.00 -5.60 16.26
N SER A 138 17.55 -5.90 17.48
CA SER A 138 18.31 -6.74 18.42
C SER A 138 18.47 -8.19 17.95
N ASN A 139 17.58 -8.66 17.07
CA ASN A 139 17.58 -10.05 16.61
C ASN A 139 18.45 -10.24 15.36
N VAL A 140 19.19 -9.21 14.95
CA VAL A 140 20.09 -9.27 13.79
C VAL A 140 21.52 -8.89 14.18
N MET A 141 22.48 -9.62 13.62
CA MET A 141 23.91 -9.38 13.77
C MET A 141 24.53 -9.09 12.41
N LEU A 142 25.56 -8.25 12.35
CA LEU A 142 26.29 -8.00 11.10
C LEU A 142 27.05 -9.27 10.70
N TYR A 143 27.01 -9.58 9.41
CA TYR A 143 27.56 -10.80 8.84
C TYR A 143 28.69 -10.46 7.87
N SER A 144 29.85 -11.09 8.06
CA SER A 144 30.94 -11.05 7.07
C SER A 144 30.69 -12.11 6.00
N LYS A 145 30.61 -11.68 4.73
CA LYS A 145 30.55 -12.59 3.58
C LYS A 145 31.90 -13.31 3.35
N GLU A 146 33.01 -12.68 3.73
CA GLU A 146 34.36 -13.22 3.51
C GLU A 146 34.65 -14.39 4.44
N LYS A 147 34.40 -14.20 5.73
CA LYS A 147 34.71 -15.20 6.77
C LYS A 147 33.50 -16.04 7.18
N ASN A 148 32.32 -15.76 6.63
CA ASN A 148 31.06 -16.43 6.95
C ASN A 148 30.70 -16.45 8.44
N VAL A 149 31.06 -15.37 9.15
CA VAL A 149 30.89 -15.25 10.61
C VAL A 149 30.07 -14.01 10.93
N ALA A 150 29.04 -14.20 11.76
CA ALA A 150 28.34 -13.10 12.40
C ALA A 150 29.09 -12.59 13.64
N SER A 151 29.21 -11.27 13.75
CA SER A 151 29.89 -10.64 14.88
C SER A 151 29.29 -9.31 15.32
N ARG A 152 29.61 -8.92 16.57
CA ARG A 152 29.24 -7.61 17.12
C ARG A 152 30.03 -6.50 16.43
N VAL A 153 29.48 -5.30 16.45
CA VAL A 153 30.11 -4.11 15.87
C VAL A 153 30.96 -3.35 16.89
N GLY A 154 32.15 -2.95 16.48
CA GLY A 154 33.01 -1.98 17.16
C GLY A 154 33.15 -0.70 16.33
N HIS A 155 33.76 0.33 16.91
CA HIS A 155 34.09 1.57 16.22
C HIS A 155 35.58 1.87 16.31
N LYS A 156 36.20 2.27 15.20
CA LYS A 156 37.60 2.71 15.13
C LYS A 156 37.73 3.98 14.30
N PHE A 157 38.80 4.72 14.52
CA PHE A 157 39.19 5.84 13.67
C PHE A 157 40.23 5.36 12.67
N LEU A 158 40.09 5.77 11.42
CA LEU A 158 41.12 5.59 10.39
C LEU A 158 42.17 6.71 10.49
N GLU A 159 43.28 6.55 9.76
CA GLU A 159 44.35 7.55 9.67
C GLU A 159 43.84 8.90 9.13
N ASP A 160 42.83 8.85 8.26
CA ASP A 160 42.12 10.03 7.72
C ASP A 160 41.26 10.77 8.77
N GLY A 161 41.14 10.25 9.99
CA GLY A 161 40.28 10.78 11.04
C GLY A 161 38.79 10.38 10.94
N THR A 162 38.40 9.61 9.92
CA THR A 162 37.03 9.11 9.76
C THR A 162 36.71 7.99 10.74
N LYS A 163 35.53 8.05 11.36
CA LYS A 163 35.03 7.02 12.28
C LYS A 163 34.25 5.95 11.53
N VAL A 164 34.76 4.72 11.55
CA VAL A 164 34.17 3.57 10.84
C VAL A 164 33.71 2.48 11.79
N ARG A 165 32.71 1.71 11.37
CA ARG A 165 32.30 0.45 12.01
C ARG A 165 33.20 -0.70 11.56
N TYR A 166 33.57 -1.56 12.49
CA TYR A 166 34.29 -2.80 12.21
C TYR A 166 33.68 -4.00 12.94
N LEU A 167 33.92 -5.20 12.42
CA LEU A 167 33.49 -6.46 13.01
C LEU A 167 34.50 -6.91 14.07
N VAL A 168 34.04 -7.13 15.31
CA VAL A 168 34.94 -7.42 16.44
C VAL A 168 35.68 -8.76 16.28
N LYS A 169 35.01 -9.78 15.69
CA LYS A 169 35.63 -11.10 15.52
C LYS A 169 36.63 -11.16 14.36
N THR A 170 36.36 -10.40 13.28
CA THR A 170 37.10 -10.53 12.02
C THR A 170 38.06 -9.38 11.75
N GLY A 171 37.86 -8.23 12.41
CA GLY A 171 38.61 -7.00 12.19
C GLY A 171 38.20 -6.20 10.95
N GLU A 172 37.31 -6.76 10.12
CA GLU A 172 36.87 -6.17 8.84
C GLU A 172 36.12 -4.86 9.04
N ILE A 173 36.36 -3.92 8.14
CA ILE A 173 35.67 -2.62 8.09
C ILE A 173 34.41 -2.78 7.23
N ILE A 174 33.29 -2.27 7.73
CA ILE A 174 31.97 -2.40 7.08
C ILE A 174 31.58 -1.12 6.32
N ASP A 175 31.97 0.03 6.87
CA ASP A 175 31.59 1.32 6.33
C ASP A 175 32.59 1.72 5.23
N SER A 176 32.15 1.71 3.97
CA SER A 176 32.87 2.30 2.84
C SER A 176 32.25 3.67 2.48
N ALA A 177 33.08 4.65 2.11
CA ALA A 177 32.62 6.01 1.76
C ALA A 177 31.62 6.00 0.58
N GLU A 178 31.83 5.08 -0.38
CA GLU A 178 31.01 4.96 -1.59
C GLU A 178 29.70 4.20 -1.37
N ASN A 179 29.54 3.52 -0.22
CA ASN A 179 28.44 2.59 0.01
C ASN A 179 27.07 3.33 0.02
N TRP A 180 27.05 4.57 0.52
CA TRP A 180 25.85 5.43 0.47
C TRP A 180 25.42 5.75 -0.96
N VAL A 181 26.38 6.07 -1.84
CA VAL A 181 26.10 6.42 -3.24
C VAL A 181 25.54 5.22 -3.98
N LYS A 182 26.09 4.03 -3.72
CA LYS A 182 25.62 2.77 -4.28
C LYS A 182 24.17 2.49 -3.88
N VAL A 183 23.86 2.54 -2.58
CA VAL A 183 22.50 2.31 -2.06
C VAL A 183 21.49 3.29 -2.66
N PHE A 184 21.86 4.57 -2.83
CA PHE A 184 20.96 5.57 -3.44
C PHE A 184 20.67 5.31 -4.92
N LYS A 185 21.68 4.87 -5.68
CA LYS A 185 21.52 4.52 -7.09
C LYS A 185 20.63 3.29 -7.27
N GLU A 186 20.90 2.23 -6.51
CA GLU A 186 20.13 0.99 -6.55
C GLU A 186 18.67 1.20 -6.12
N GLY A 187 18.42 2.01 -5.08
CA GLY A 187 17.07 2.34 -4.64
C GLY A 187 16.28 3.27 -5.57
N SER A 188 16.90 3.83 -6.62
CA SER A 188 16.22 4.64 -7.64
C SER A 188 15.88 3.85 -8.90
N SER A 189 16.46 2.66 -9.07
CA SER A 189 16.23 1.76 -10.20
C SER A 189 15.18 0.67 -9.94
N GLU A 190 14.84 0.44 -8.66
CA GLU A 190 13.71 -0.40 -8.21
C GLU A 190 12.44 0.46 -8.06
#